data_AF-A0A8B8FVK2-F1
#
_entry.id   AF-A0A8B8FVK2-F1
#
_cell.length_a   1.000
_cell.length_b   1.000
_cell.length_c   1.000
_cell.angle_alpha   90.00
_cell.angle_beta   90.00
_cell.angle_gamma   90.00
#
_symmetry.space_group_name_H-M   'P 1'
#
loop_
_entity.id
_entity.type
_entity.pdbx_description
1 polymer ?
#
loop_
_entity_poly.entity_id
_entity_poly.type
_entity_poly.pdbx_seq_one_letter_code
_entity_poly.pdbx_strand_id
1 'polypeptide(L)'
;MSFQKKKSSKGENVPGCMRSLLVNRIERLHAAIIKAIKYRKQQNNISYEDSIKMLKKDIVNSPKHVFDDHENCSNYFCKRKNLGEENHVIDMKRVGLWDDIGSIRSALTYHTESLMFNLNNNAAENYNSILAKFVGGKRVNLCLRGSYELRCNAAVTAYNAGANRFSLFHKKVVKKSPGVFTKRYIKRSQQLSDSRRRRQLFATPVQRLKSKNLLVPMRTMVLLT
;
A
#
# COMPACT_ATOMS: atom_id res chain seq x y z
N MET A 1 13.62 22.66 36.94
CA MET A 1 12.80 22.04 35.88
C MET A 1 13.13 20.55 35.80
N SER A 2 12.19 19.66 36.11
CA SER A 2 12.41 18.20 36.02
C SER A 2 12.42 17.81 34.54
N PHE A 3 13.57 17.34 34.03
CA PHE A 3 13.64 16.76 32.69
C PHE A 3 12.77 15.50 32.68
N GLN A 4 11.57 15.58 32.08
CA GLN A 4 10.72 14.42 31.91
C GLN A 4 11.49 13.36 31.12
N LYS A 5 11.82 12.25 31.81
CA LYS A 5 12.46 11.09 31.19
C LYS A 5 11.49 10.51 30.16
N LYS A 6 11.96 10.33 28.93
CA LYS A 6 11.18 9.65 27.88
C LYS A 6 11.02 8.18 28.26
N LYS A 7 9.80 7.67 28.14
CA LYS A 7 9.43 6.31 28.50
C LYS A 7 9.02 5.49 27.28
N SER A 8 9.23 4.18 27.33
CA SER A 8 8.66 3.22 26.38
C SER A 8 7.16 3.02 26.64
N SER A 9 6.46 2.29 25.77
CA SER A 9 5.04 1.95 26.01
C SER A 9 4.80 1.19 27.33
N LYS A 10 5.81 0.47 27.82
CA LYS A 10 5.80 -0.21 29.13
C LYS A 10 6.05 0.71 30.32
N GLY A 11 6.33 1.99 30.09
CA GLY A 11 6.60 2.97 31.14
C GLY A 11 8.06 2.97 31.65
N GLU A 12 8.95 2.20 31.02
CA GLU A 12 10.37 2.13 31.37
C GLU A 12 11.12 3.35 30.83
N ASN A 13 12.08 3.87 31.61
CA ASN A 13 12.88 5.02 31.18
C ASN A 13 13.86 4.62 30.08
N VAL A 14 13.84 5.33 28.95
CA VAL A 14 14.70 5.04 27.81
C VAL A 14 15.95 5.95 27.83
N PRO A 15 17.17 5.39 27.97
CA PRO A 15 18.41 6.15 27.96
C PRO A 15 18.64 6.93 26.66
N GLY A 16 19.40 8.02 26.74
CA GLY A 16 19.73 8.86 25.58
C GLY A 16 20.45 8.09 24.46
N CYS A 17 21.44 7.27 24.83
CA CYS A 17 22.19 6.43 23.88
C CYS A 17 21.27 5.49 23.06
N MET A 18 20.27 4.88 23.70
CA MET A 18 19.31 3.99 23.03
C MET A 18 18.39 4.73 22.06
N ARG A 19 17.99 5.96 22.42
CA ARG A 19 17.21 6.81 21.52
C ARG A 19 18.02 7.21 20.30
N SER A 20 19.28 7.60 20.48
CA SER A 20 20.19 7.92 19.38
C SER A 20 20.43 6.70 18.49
N LEU A 21 20.63 5.52 19.07
CA LEU A 21 20.78 4.27 18.34
C LEU A 21 19.55 3.96 17.48
N LEU A 22 18.35 4.09 18.04
CA LEU A 22 17.09 3.92 17.31
C LEU A 22 17.03 4.89 16.12
N VAL A 23 17.19 6.19 16.37
CA VAL A 23 17.11 7.24 15.34
C VAL A 23 18.08 6.98 14.19
N ASN A 24 19.33 6.64 14.50
CA ASN A 24 20.35 6.34 13.49
C ASN A 24 20.04 5.09 12.64
N ARG A 25 19.15 4.21 13.12
CA ARG A 25 18.82 2.93 12.47
C ARG A 25 17.41 2.87 11.88
N ILE A 26 16.57 3.91 12.04
CA ILE A 26 15.21 3.97 11.47
C ILE A 26 15.23 3.79 9.95
N GLU A 27 16.11 4.50 9.25
CA GLU A 27 16.22 4.39 7.79
C GLU A 27 16.64 2.98 7.35
N ARG A 28 17.50 2.33 8.16
CA ARG A 28 17.93 0.94 7.91
C ARG A 28 16.77 -0.04 8.08
N LEU A 29 15.89 0.14 9.07
CA LEU A 29 14.66 -0.65 9.22
C LEU A 29 13.79 -0.57 7.97
N HIS A 30 13.57 0.65 7.48
CA HIS A 30 12.78 0.88 6.28
C HIS A 30 13.43 0.26 5.02
N ALA A 31 14.73 0.52 4.81
CA ALA A 31 15.47 -0.01 3.67
C ALA A 31 15.53 -1.55 3.66
N ALA A 32 15.66 -2.17 4.82
CA ALA A 32 15.65 -3.60 5.02
C ALA A 32 14.32 -4.22 4.54
N ILE A 33 13.18 -3.64 4.93
CA ILE A 33 11.85 -4.10 4.47
C ILE A 33 11.69 -3.90 2.96
N ILE A 34 12.06 -2.73 2.42
CA ILE A 34 11.94 -2.46 0.98
C ILE A 34 12.75 -3.47 0.17
N LYS A 35 13.99 -3.77 0.60
CA LYS A 35 14.85 -4.75 -0.08
C LYS A 35 14.23 -6.15 -0.06
N ALA A 36 13.66 -6.58 1.07
CA ALA A 36 12.95 -7.84 1.16
C ALA A 36 11.76 -7.88 0.19
N ILE A 37 10.91 -6.85 0.17
CA ILE A 37 9.76 -6.77 -0.76
C ILE A 37 10.22 -6.85 -2.22
N LYS A 38 11.23 -6.06 -2.61
CA LYS A 38 11.77 -6.06 -3.98
C LYS A 38 12.29 -7.44 -4.37
N TYR A 39 13.04 -8.08 -3.48
CA TYR A 39 13.57 -9.42 -3.70
C TYR A 39 12.45 -10.44 -3.91
N ARG A 40 11.44 -10.48 -3.03
CA ARG A 40 10.33 -11.43 -3.13
C ARG A 40 9.48 -11.23 -4.38
N LYS A 41 9.35 -9.99 -4.88
CA LYS A 41 8.67 -9.69 -6.14
C LYS A 41 9.37 -10.24 -7.38
N GLN A 42 10.70 -10.34 -7.32
CA GLN A 42 11.51 -10.82 -8.44
C GLN A 42 11.61 -12.35 -8.48
N GLN A 43 11.19 -13.05 -7.42
CA GLN A 43 11.21 -14.51 -7.37
C GLN A 43 10.02 -15.08 -8.17
N ASN A 44 10.30 -15.66 -9.35
CA ASN A 44 9.28 -16.28 -10.21
C ASN A 44 9.03 -17.78 -9.91
N ASN A 45 9.91 -18.42 -9.13
CA ASN A 45 9.90 -19.87 -8.92
C ASN A 45 9.07 -20.30 -7.69
N ILE A 46 8.37 -19.36 -7.04
CA ILE A 46 7.69 -19.60 -5.76
C ILE A 46 6.23 -19.21 -5.91
N SER A 47 5.34 -20.01 -5.30
CA SER A 47 3.92 -19.67 -5.22
C SER A 47 3.71 -18.35 -4.49
N TYR A 48 2.69 -17.60 -4.88
CA TYR A 48 2.33 -16.33 -4.25
C TYR A 48 2.16 -16.46 -2.72
N GLU A 49 1.49 -17.52 -2.26
CA GLU A 49 1.27 -17.79 -0.83
C GLU A 49 2.59 -17.98 -0.07
N ASP A 50 3.54 -18.69 -0.69
CA ASP A 50 4.84 -18.93 -0.09
C ASP A 50 5.69 -17.67 -0.11
N SER A 51 5.61 -16.84 -1.16
CA SER A 51 6.25 -15.52 -1.18
C SER A 51 5.74 -14.61 -0.05
N ILE A 52 4.44 -14.63 0.26
CA ILE A 52 3.90 -13.89 1.43
C ILE A 52 4.47 -14.46 2.73
N LYS A 53 4.45 -15.78 2.93
CA LYS A 53 4.97 -16.42 4.15
C LYS A 53 6.45 -16.09 4.34
N MET A 54 7.24 -16.13 3.28
CA MET A 54 8.66 -15.79 3.34
C MET A 54 8.87 -14.30 3.62
N LEU A 55 8.09 -13.40 3.00
CA LEU A 55 8.15 -11.97 3.29
C LEU A 55 7.78 -11.67 4.75
N LYS A 56 6.77 -12.35 5.32
CA LYS A 56 6.44 -12.25 6.76
C LYS A 56 7.64 -12.63 7.62
N LYS A 57 8.34 -13.72 7.30
CA LYS A 57 9.57 -14.11 8.01
C LYS A 57 10.66 -13.03 7.90
N ASP A 58 10.85 -12.45 6.71
CA ASP A 58 11.82 -11.38 6.49
C ASP A 58 11.48 -10.12 7.32
N ILE A 59 10.21 -9.70 7.34
CA ILE A 59 9.75 -8.55 8.14
C ILE A 59 9.96 -8.82 9.63
N VAL A 60 9.69 -10.05 10.10
CA VAL A 60 9.89 -10.41 11.50
C VAL A 60 11.37 -10.36 11.90
N ASN A 61 12.26 -10.78 11.00
CA ASN A 61 13.70 -10.81 11.24
C ASN A 61 14.40 -9.46 10.95
N SER A 62 13.78 -8.57 10.18
CA SER A 62 14.38 -7.29 9.76
C SER A 62 14.87 -6.44 10.94
N PRO A 63 14.11 -6.25 12.04
CA PRO A 63 14.62 -5.54 13.21
C PRO A 63 15.84 -6.20 13.85
N LYS A 64 15.84 -7.53 13.98
CA LYS A 64 17.00 -8.27 14.52
C LYS A 64 18.24 -8.00 13.69
N HIS A 65 18.12 -8.12 12.37
CA HIS A 65 19.21 -7.79 11.45
C HIS A 65 19.71 -6.35 11.60
N VAL A 66 18.82 -5.37 11.79
CA VAL A 66 19.20 -3.96 11.90
C VAL A 66 19.85 -3.63 13.24
N PHE A 67 19.53 -4.35 14.31
CA PHE A 67 20.15 -4.21 15.64
C PHE A 67 21.20 -5.30 15.91
N ASP A 68 21.81 -5.79 14.83
CA ASP A 68 23.02 -6.63 14.82
C ASP A 68 22.86 -8.05 15.42
N ASP A 69 21.61 -8.53 15.53
CA ASP A 69 21.31 -9.96 15.70
C ASP A 69 21.19 -10.62 14.32
N HIS A 70 22.19 -11.43 13.97
CA HIS A 70 22.33 -12.04 12.65
C HIS A 70 22.02 -13.54 12.59
N GLU A 71 21.61 -14.17 13.69
CA GLU A 71 21.41 -15.63 13.77
C GLU A 71 20.47 -16.15 12.68
N ASN A 72 19.32 -15.47 12.53
CA ASN A 72 18.23 -15.87 11.65
C ASN A 72 18.22 -15.13 10.31
N CYS A 73 19.32 -14.45 9.96
CA CYS A 73 19.43 -13.76 8.69
C CYS A 73 19.58 -14.75 7.52
N SER A 74 18.82 -14.49 6.45
CA SER A 74 18.97 -15.16 5.16
C SER A 74 20.20 -14.64 4.40
N ASN A 75 20.85 -15.51 3.63
CA ASN A 75 22.11 -15.18 2.92
C ASN A 75 21.95 -14.05 1.90
N TYR A 76 20.79 -13.94 1.24
CA TYR A 76 20.53 -12.83 0.30
C TYR A 76 20.43 -11.47 1.00
N PHE A 77 20.14 -11.47 2.31
CA PHE A 77 19.80 -10.29 3.09
C PHE A 77 20.97 -9.77 3.91
N CYS A 78 21.75 -10.67 4.53
CA CYS A 78 22.86 -10.33 5.38
C CYS A 78 24.16 -10.92 4.86
N LYS A 79 25.12 -10.03 4.54
CA LYS A 79 26.50 -10.41 4.23
C LYS A 79 27.41 -10.47 5.46
N ARG A 80 26.92 -10.02 6.62
CA ARG A 80 27.72 -9.71 7.82
C ARG A 80 27.61 -10.75 8.93
N LYS A 81 27.13 -11.97 8.62
CA LYS A 81 26.74 -12.97 9.63
C LYS A 81 27.88 -13.39 10.60
N ASN A 82 29.14 -13.17 10.22
CA ASN A 82 30.32 -13.62 10.97
C ASN A 82 31.25 -12.48 11.44
N LEU A 83 30.79 -11.22 11.47
CA LEU A 83 31.65 -10.09 11.86
C LEU A 83 31.71 -9.80 13.37
N GLY A 84 31.00 -10.57 14.20
CA GLY A 84 31.05 -10.40 15.66
C GLY A 84 30.59 -9.02 16.15
N GLU A 85 29.58 -8.44 15.48
CA GLU A 85 29.01 -7.14 15.87
C GLU A 85 28.30 -7.25 17.24
N GLU A 86 28.29 -6.16 18.00
CA GLU A 86 27.64 -6.10 19.31
C GLU A 86 26.11 -6.19 19.16
N ASN A 87 25.50 -7.18 19.82
CA ASN A 87 24.06 -7.40 19.72
C ASN A 87 23.28 -6.45 20.64
N HIS A 88 22.67 -5.42 20.06
CA HIS A 88 21.89 -4.42 20.80
C HIS A 88 20.46 -4.87 21.14
N VAL A 89 19.97 -6.00 20.60
CA VAL A 89 18.58 -6.47 20.82
C VAL A 89 18.31 -6.73 22.30
N ILE A 90 19.29 -7.27 23.02
CA ILE A 90 19.16 -7.59 24.46
C ILE A 90 18.92 -6.31 25.26
N ASP A 91 19.69 -5.26 24.96
CA ASP A 91 19.54 -4.00 25.67
C ASP A 91 18.26 -3.25 25.27
N MET A 92 17.82 -3.36 24.02
CA MET A 92 16.53 -2.81 23.59
C MET A 92 15.34 -3.49 24.26
N LYS A 93 15.44 -4.79 24.56
CA LYS A 93 14.42 -5.50 25.35
C LYS A 93 14.37 -5.01 26.78
N ARG A 94 15.54 -4.74 27.39
CA ARG A 94 15.68 -4.28 28.78
C ARG A 94 15.03 -2.92 29.05
N VAL A 95 14.92 -2.08 28.01
CA VAL A 95 14.33 -0.72 28.10
C VAL A 95 12.93 -0.63 27.47
N GLY A 96 12.35 -1.76 27.07
CA GLY A 96 11.00 -1.86 26.52
C GLY A 96 10.84 -1.35 25.08
N LEU A 97 11.89 -0.82 24.45
CA LEU A 97 11.85 -0.36 23.06
C LEU A 97 11.60 -1.50 22.07
N TRP A 98 12.03 -2.72 22.41
CA TRP A 98 11.82 -3.87 21.54
C TRP A 98 10.34 -4.21 21.35
N ASP A 99 9.49 -3.94 22.34
CA ASP A 99 8.05 -4.15 22.26
C ASP A 99 7.37 -3.09 21.39
N ASP A 100 7.85 -1.84 21.44
CA ASP A 100 7.40 -0.75 20.56
C ASP A 100 7.68 -1.11 19.08
N ILE A 101 8.92 -1.53 18.80
CA ILE A 101 9.32 -2.03 17.48
C ILE A 101 8.50 -3.27 17.11
N GLY A 102 8.27 -4.16 18.07
CA GLY A 102 7.46 -5.37 17.92
C GLY A 102 6.03 -5.08 17.50
N SER A 103 5.42 -4.02 18.03
CA SER A 103 4.06 -3.58 17.70
C SER A 103 3.97 -3.08 16.26
N ILE A 104 4.92 -2.25 15.83
CA ILE A 104 5.01 -1.77 14.44
C ILE A 104 5.25 -2.94 13.48
N ARG A 105 6.16 -3.85 13.84
CA ARG A 105 6.44 -5.07 13.08
C ARG A 105 5.18 -5.91 12.91
N SER A 106 4.38 -6.10 13.98
CA SER A 106 3.12 -6.85 13.89
C SER A 106 2.15 -6.20 12.90
N ALA A 107 2.00 -4.87 12.93
CA ALA A 107 1.18 -4.15 11.95
C ALA A 107 1.69 -4.34 10.51
N LEU A 108 2.99 -4.27 10.27
CA LEU A 108 3.60 -4.53 8.97
C LEU A 108 3.36 -5.97 8.49
N THR A 109 3.51 -6.95 9.38
CA THR A 109 3.26 -8.37 9.03
C THR A 109 1.79 -8.63 8.69
N TYR A 110 0.86 -7.94 9.34
CA TYR A 110 -0.57 -8.01 9.02
C TYR A 110 -0.85 -7.45 7.61
N HIS A 111 -0.19 -6.35 7.24
CA HIS A 111 -0.36 -5.70 5.93
C HIS A 111 0.57 -6.23 4.82
N THR A 112 1.18 -7.41 4.99
CA THR A 112 2.17 -7.94 4.03
C THR A 112 1.65 -8.07 2.60
N GLU A 113 0.39 -8.48 2.42
CA GLU A 113 -0.22 -8.58 1.09
C GLU A 113 -0.32 -7.21 0.39
N SER A 114 -0.73 -6.19 1.14
CA SER A 114 -0.81 -4.81 0.64
C SER A 114 0.58 -4.28 0.27
N LEU A 115 1.59 -4.55 1.09
CA LEU A 115 2.99 -4.22 0.80
C LEU A 115 3.48 -4.93 -0.48
N MET A 116 3.12 -6.20 -0.66
CA MET A 116 3.47 -6.95 -1.87
C MET A 116 2.81 -6.37 -3.12
N PHE A 117 1.62 -5.80 -3.03
CA PHE A 117 0.97 -5.16 -4.19
C PHE A 117 1.23 -3.65 -4.31
N ASN A 118 2.07 -3.06 -3.43
CA ASN A 118 2.26 -1.60 -3.33
C ASN A 118 0.92 -0.85 -3.20
N LEU A 119 -0.02 -1.39 -2.43
CA LEU A 119 -1.31 -0.74 -2.17
C LEU A 119 -1.14 0.31 -1.08
N ASN A 120 -1.76 1.48 -1.27
CA ASN A 120 -1.89 2.49 -0.24
C ASN A 120 -3.25 2.38 0.46
N ASN A 121 -3.27 2.59 1.77
CA ASN A 121 -4.51 2.73 2.55
C ASN A 121 -4.96 4.19 2.65
N ASN A 122 -4.18 5.14 2.13
CA ASN A 122 -4.50 6.55 2.16
C ASN A 122 -5.62 6.86 1.15
N ALA A 123 -6.86 6.88 1.65
CA ALA A 123 -8.04 7.19 0.86
C ALA A 123 -7.96 8.58 0.21
N ALA A 124 -7.35 9.57 0.87
CA ALA A 124 -7.20 10.93 0.35
C ALA A 124 -6.20 10.98 -0.82
N GLU A 125 -5.05 10.31 -0.70
CA GLU A 125 -4.09 10.19 -1.82
C GLU A 125 -4.68 9.42 -2.99
N ASN A 126 -5.38 8.30 -2.72
CA ASN A 126 -6.02 7.54 -3.77
C ASN A 126 -7.07 8.39 -4.51
N TYR A 127 -7.93 9.09 -3.76
CA TYR A 127 -8.89 10.04 -4.30
C TYR A 127 -8.23 11.15 -5.13
N ASN A 128 -7.20 11.80 -4.58
CA ASN A 128 -6.46 12.85 -5.28
C ASN A 128 -5.79 12.34 -6.55
N SER A 129 -5.29 11.10 -6.56
CA SER A 129 -4.73 10.48 -7.75
C SER A 129 -5.78 10.27 -8.87
N ILE A 130 -7.02 9.94 -8.49
CA ILE A 130 -8.15 9.78 -9.41
C ILE A 130 -8.58 11.15 -9.93
N LEU A 131 -8.76 12.13 -9.04
CA LEU A 131 -9.10 13.50 -9.39
C LEU A 131 -8.09 14.12 -10.34
N ALA A 132 -6.80 14.02 -10.02
CA ALA A 132 -5.74 14.60 -10.84
C ALA A 132 -5.75 14.05 -12.27
N LYS A 133 -5.98 12.75 -12.45
CA LYS A 133 -6.11 12.11 -13.77
C LYS A 133 -7.36 12.59 -14.52
N PHE A 134 -8.49 12.73 -13.82
CA PHE A 134 -9.75 13.13 -14.44
C PHE A 134 -9.80 14.62 -14.82
N VAL A 135 -9.27 15.48 -13.95
CA VAL A 135 -9.18 16.93 -14.16
C VAL A 135 -8.03 17.29 -15.12
N GLY A 136 -7.09 16.37 -15.36
CA GLY A 136 -5.94 16.57 -16.23
C GLY A 136 -4.83 17.40 -15.57
N GLY A 137 -4.71 17.34 -14.23
CA GLY A 137 -3.67 18.05 -13.48
C GLY A 137 -3.73 19.57 -13.56
N LYS A 138 -4.88 20.16 -13.92
CA LYS A 138 -5.04 21.62 -13.99
C LYS A 138 -4.79 22.23 -12.60
N ARG A 139 -3.75 23.05 -12.50
CA ARG A 139 -3.29 23.69 -11.25
C ARG A 139 -4.27 24.73 -10.71
N VAL A 140 -5.07 25.33 -11.60
CA VAL A 140 -6.05 26.36 -11.25
C VAL A 140 -7.40 25.95 -11.82
N ASN A 141 -8.42 25.90 -10.97
CA ASN A 141 -9.79 25.76 -11.42
C ASN A 141 -10.31 27.11 -11.94
N LEU A 142 -10.29 27.33 -13.25
CA LEU A 142 -10.87 28.52 -13.88
C LEU A 142 -12.40 28.46 -14.01
N CYS A 143 -13.05 27.41 -13.49
CA CYS A 143 -14.48 27.24 -13.62
C CYS A 143 -15.22 27.85 -12.41
N LEU A 144 -16.39 28.42 -12.68
CA LEU A 144 -17.30 29.08 -11.73
C LEU A 144 -17.70 28.19 -10.54
N ARG A 145 -18.30 28.76 -9.49
CA ARG A 145 -18.73 28.07 -8.27
C ARG A 145 -19.51 26.77 -8.57
N GLY A 146 -19.16 25.67 -7.89
CA GLY A 146 -19.79 24.34 -8.06
C GLY A 146 -19.19 23.45 -9.16
N SER A 147 -18.39 24.00 -10.08
CA SER A 147 -17.75 23.24 -11.16
C SER A 147 -16.71 22.22 -10.69
N TYR A 148 -15.96 22.54 -9.61
CA TYR A 148 -14.96 21.64 -9.06
C TYR A 148 -15.61 20.39 -8.48
N GLU A 149 -16.65 20.59 -7.66
CA GLU A 149 -17.43 19.53 -7.03
C GLU A 149 -18.04 18.58 -8.08
N LEU A 150 -18.62 19.13 -9.15
CA LEU A 150 -19.15 18.32 -10.24
C LEU A 150 -18.06 17.45 -10.89
N ARG A 151 -16.85 17.99 -11.12
CA ARG A 151 -15.74 17.20 -11.66
C ARG A 151 -15.24 16.15 -10.69
N CYS A 152 -15.26 16.44 -9.39
CA CYS A 152 -14.94 15.48 -8.36
C CYS A 152 -15.93 14.30 -8.36
N ASN A 153 -17.22 14.60 -8.38
CA ASN A 153 -18.29 13.59 -8.45
C ASN A 153 -18.23 12.80 -9.77
N ALA A 154 -17.97 13.46 -10.89
CA ALA A 154 -17.79 12.81 -12.19
C ALA A 154 -16.55 11.90 -12.22
N ALA A 155 -15.45 12.31 -11.59
CA ALA A 155 -14.22 11.53 -11.50
C ALA A 155 -14.45 10.23 -10.73
N VAL A 156 -15.08 10.30 -9.55
CA VAL A 156 -15.42 9.13 -8.73
C VAL A 156 -16.36 8.19 -9.50
N THR A 157 -17.38 8.76 -10.15
CA THR A 157 -18.33 7.98 -10.95
C THR A 157 -17.64 7.30 -12.13
N ALA A 158 -16.71 7.99 -12.80
CA ALA A 158 -15.95 7.45 -13.91
C ALA A 158 -14.96 6.35 -13.48
N TYR A 159 -14.35 6.49 -12.31
CA TYR A 159 -13.46 5.47 -11.74
C TYR A 159 -14.23 4.20 -11.38
N ASN A 160 -15.37 4.33 -10.68
CA ASN A 160 -16.14 3.19 -10.19
C ASN A 160 -16.96 2.49 -11.30
N ALA A 161 -17.64 3.25 -12.15
CA ALA A 161 -18.53 2.69 -13.18
C ALA A 161 -17.89 2.59 -14.57
N GLY A 162 -16.67 3.12 -14.75
CA GLY A 162 -15.92 3.05 -15.99
C GLY A 162 -16.68 3.61 -17.20
N ALA A 163 -16.68 2.84 -18.29
CA ALA A 163 -17.44 3.17 -19.50
C ALA A 163 -18.96 3.19 -19.26
N ASN A 164 -19.46 2.39 -18.31
CA ASN A 164 -20.89 2.22 -18.07
C ASN A 164 -21.53 3.38 -17.29
N ARG A 165 -20.73 4.36 -16.82
CA ARG A 165 -21.22 5.53 -16.05
C ARG A 165 -22.39 6.26 -16.71
N PHE A 166 -22.36 6.41 -18.04
CA PHE A 166 -23.40 7.11 -18.79
C PHE A 166 -24.71 6.32 -18.82
N SER A 167 -24.64 5.00 -18.92
CA SER A 167 -25.82 4.14 -18.84
C SER A 167 -26.43 4.18 -17.44
N LEU A 168 -25.59 4.16 -16.40
CA LEU A 168 -26.02 4.24 -15.02
C LEU A 168 -26.76 5.56 -14.73
N PHE A 169 -26.16 6.68 -15.15
CA PHE A 169 -26.74 8.01 -15.00
C PHE A 169 -28.05 8.14 -15.78
N HIS A 170 -28.07 7.73 -17.06
CA HIS A 170 -29.26 7.78 -17.90
C HIS A 170 -30.42 6.96 -17.32
N LYS A 171 -30.16 5.74 -16.85
CA LYS A 171 -31.18 4.90 -16.20
C LYS A 171 -31.68 5.54 -14.91
N LYS A 172 -30.83 6.21 -14.13
CA LYS A 172 -31.24 6.85 -12.88
C LYS A 172 -32.16 8.04 -13.13
N VAL A 173 -31.85 8.88 -14.12
CA VAL A 173 -32.57 10.10 -14.47
C VAL A 173 -33.84 9.81 -15.29
N VAL A 174 -33.70 9.05 -16.38
CA VAL A 174 -34.77 8.84 -17.38
C VAL A 174 -35.62 7.59 -17.07
N LYS A 175 -35.19 6.75 -16.13
CA LYS A 175 -35.80 5.43 -15.81
C LYS A 175 -35.89 4.46 -16.98
N LYS A 176 -35.23 4.77 -18.10
CA LYS A 176 -35.15 3.94 -19.31
C LYS A 176 -33.70 3.63 -19.66
N SER A 177 -33.51 2.54 -20.38
CA SER A 177 -32.19 2.17 -20.91
C SER A 177 -31.72 3.20 -21.95
N PRO A 178 -30.41 3.46 -22.03
CA PRO A 178 -29.87 4.40 -22.99
C PRO A 178 -30.01 3.87 -24.44
N GLY A 179 -30.06 4.80 -25.39
CA GLY A 179 -30.18 4.49 -26.82
C GLY A 179 -28.97 3.79 -27.43
N VAL A 180 -29.10 3.42 -28.70
CA VAL A 180 -28.12 2.62 -29.46
C VAL A 180 -26.74 3.29 -29.51
N PHE A 181 -26.68 4.61 -29.68
CA PHE A 181 -25.42 5.36 -29.74
C PHE A 181 -24.61 5.28 -28.44
N THR A 182 -25.26 5.47 -27.29
CA THR A 182 -24.61 5.36 -25.99
C THR A 182 -24.10 3.94 -25.73
N LYS A 183 -24.90 2.92 -26.09
CA LYS A 183 -24.48 1.51 -26.01
C LYS A 183 -23.25 1.24 -26.89
N ARG A 184 -23.22 1.78 -28.11
CA ARG A 184 -22.08 1.68 -29.03
C ARG A 184 -20.82 2.35 -28.47
N TYR A 185 -20.97 3.54 -27.88
CA TYR A 185 -19.87 4.23 -27.19
C TYR A 185 -19.29 3.38 -26.04
N ILE A 186 -20.15 2.82 -25.18
CA ILE A 186 -19.73 1.99 -24.05
C ILE A 186 -18.92 0.79 -24.54
N LYS A 187 -19.41 0.09 -25.56
CA LYS A 187 -18.73 -1.05 -26.18
C LYS A 187 -17.35 -0.65 -26.72
N ARG A 188 -17.26 0.45 -27.46
CA ARG A 188 -15.99 0.97 -27.99
C ARG A 188 -15.02 1.35 -26.87
N SER A 189 -15.50 2.02 -25.83
CA SER A 189 -14.68 2.42 -24.69
C SER A 189 -14.12 1.22 -23.91
N GLN A 190 -14.90 0.15 -23.76
CA GLN A 190 -14.45 -1.11 -23.17
C GLN A 190 -13.34 -1.75 -24.02
N GLN A 191 -13.55 -1.87 -25.33
CA GLN A 191 -12.54 -2.40 -26.27
C GLN A 191 -11.21 -1.63 -26.23
N LEU A 192 -11.27 -0.29 -26.13
CA LEU A 192 -10.08 0.55 -25.98
C LEU A 192 -9.38 0.34 -24.63
N SER A 193 -10.15 0.15 -23.56
CA SER A 193 -9.60 -0.18 -22.23
C SER A 193 -8.87 -1.52 -22.26
N ASP A 194 -9.49 -2.55 -22.84
CA ASP A 194 -8.91 -3.89 -22.96
C ASP A 194 -7.66 -3.89 -23.84
N SER A 195 -7.68 -3.12 -24.92
CA SER A 195 -6.51 -2.96 -25.79
C SER A 195 -5.36 -2.24 -25.09
N ARG A 196 -5.64 -1.21 -24.28
CA ARG A 196 -4.63 -0.55 -23.43
C ARG A 196 -4.06 -1.50 -22.38
N ARG A 197 -4.91 -2.31 -21.73
CA ARG A 197 -4.47 -3.34 -20.78
C ARG A 197 -3.54 -4.37 -21.44
N ARG A 198 -3.83 -4.78 -22.67
CA ARG A 198 -2.99 -5.71 -23.45
C ARG A 198 -1.64 -5.13 -23.88
N ARG A 199 -1.52 -3.81 -24.00
CA ARG A 199 -0.29 -3.11 -24.43
C ARG A 199 0.61 -2.65 -23.26
N GLN A 200 0.34 -3.09 -22.03
CA GLN A 200 1.17 -2.72 -20.89
C GLN A 200 2.53 -3.42 -20.98
N LEU A 201 3.62 -2.63 -21.02
CA LEU A 201 5.02 -3.10 -21.10
C LEU A 201 5.42 -4.03 -19.95
N PHE A 202 4.74 -3.91 -18.81
CA PHE A 202 4.86 -4.79 -17.66
C PHE A 202 3.48 -5.32 -17.29
N ALA A 203 2.92 -6.19 -18.13
CA ALA A 203 1.72 -6.92 -17.74
C ALA A 203 2.07 -7.80 -16.53
N THR A 204 1.64 -7.43 -15.33
CA THR A 204 1.57 -8.39 -14.22
C THR A 204 0.79 -9.59 -14.72
N PRO A 205 1.24 -10.85 -14.53
CA PRO A 205 0.48 -12.01 -14.91
C PRO A 205 -0.89 -11.86 -14.25
N VAL A 206 -1.91 -11.59 -15.05
CA VAL A 206 -3.28 -11.55 -14.57
C VAL A 206 -3.52 -12.99 -14.14
N GLN A 207 -3.46 -13.25 -12.84
CA GLN A 207 -4.18 -14.39 -12.29
C GLN A 207 -5.56 -14.26 -12.90
N ARG A 208 -5.88 -15.18 -13.82
CA ARG A 208 -7.24 -15.36 -14.31
C ARG A 208 -8.04 -15.69 -13.05
N LEU A 209 -8.55 -14.67 -12.37
CA LEU A 209 -9.74 -14.80 -11.57
C LEU A 209 -10.79 -15.24 -12.59
N LYS A 210 -10.91 -16.58 -12.74
CA LYS A 210 -12.11 -17.21 -13.27
C LYS A 210 -13.25 -16.45 -12.61
N SER A 211 -14.21 -16.02 -13.40
CA SER A 211 -15.45 -15.40 -12.93
C SER A 211 -16.14 -16.37 -11.97
N LYS A 212 -15.72 -16.38 -10.71
CA LYS A 212 -16.57 -16.77 -9.60
C LYS A 212 -17.42 -15.54 -9.36
N ASN A 213 -18.73 -15.76 -9.35
CA ASN A 213 -19.74 -14.78 -8.97
C ASN A 213 -19.37 -14.21 -7.60
N LEU A 214 -18.54 -13.18 -7.60
CA LEU A 214 -18.25 -12.34 -6.45
C LEU A 214 -19.23 -11.18 -6.58
N LEU A 215 -20.36 -11.34 -5.89
CA LEU A 215 -21.02 -10.21 -5.24
C LEU A 215 -19.97 -9.59 -4.31
N VAL A 216 -19.05 -8.81 -4.88
CA VAL A 216 -18.19 -7.93 -4.09
C VAL A 216 -19.15 -6.91 -3.49
N PRO A 217 -19.25 -6.78 -2.16
CA PRO A 217 -19.98 -5.66 -1.60
C PRO A 217 -19.31 -4.42 -2.18
N MET A 218 -20.08 -3.57 -2.86
CA MET A 218 -19.58 -2.25 -3.25
C MET A 218 -19.05 -1.61 -1.97
N ARG A 219 -17.72 -1.54 -1.81
CA ARG A 219 -17.13 -0.60 -0.87
C ARG A 219 -17.35 0.76 -1.48
N THR A 220 -18.57 1.25 -1.27
CA THR A 220 -18.98 2.61 -1.48
C THR A 220 -17.92 3.46 -0.80
N MET A 221 -17.22 4.27 -1.58
CA MET A 221 -16.59 5.45 -1.00
C MET A 221 -17.78 6.32 -0.60
N VAL A 222 -18.25 6.13 0.63
CA VAL A 222 -19.30 6.94 1.22
C VAL A 222 -18.73 8.35 1.25
N LEU A 223 -19.34 9.24 0.46
CA LEU A 223 -19.23 10.67 0.71
C LEU A 223 -19.70 10.84 2.16
N LEU A 224 -18.76 11.15 3.06
CA LEU A 224 -19.09 11.77 4.34
C LEU A 224 -19.79 13.08 3.99
N THR A 225 -21.12 13.04 3.97
CA THR A 225 -21.99 14.21 4.10
C THR A 225 -22.04 14.61 5.56
#